data_AF-A0A2M9KQ21-F1
#
_entry.id   AF-A0A2M9KQ21-F1
#
_cell.length_a   1.000
_cell.length_b   1.000
_cell.length_c   1.000
_cell.angle_alpha   90.00
_cell.angle_beta   90.00
_cell.angle_gamma   90.00
#
_symmetry.space_group_name_H-M   'P 1'
#
loop_
_entity.id
_entity.type
_entity.pdbx_description
1 polymer ?
#
loop_
_entity_poly.entity_id
_entity_poly.type
_entity_poly.pdbx_seq_one_letter_code
_entity_poly.pdbx_strand_id
1 'polypeptide(L)'
;MAEMYAECGLLRELADAAGVRLDDTVDSLTALDQLLPRWRDDPQVSQWLGTDAGLYLGTVIRRRIPGSTWRLAPDGRPLMVLATGFELDVTALGAGWAEQGSPQLAAVYRAAGDG
;
A
#
# COMPACT_ATOMS: atom_id res chain seq x y z
N MET A 1 -10.43 -16.72 7.55
CA MET A 1 -10.66 -15.87 6.34
C MET A 1 -10.97 -14.39 6.66
N ALA A 2 -11.32 -14.04 7.90
CA ALA A 2 -11.43 -12.65 8.37
C ALA A 2 -10.09 -12.06 8.88
N GLU A 3 -9.02 -12.86 8.89
CA GLU A 3 -7.75 -12.52 9.57
C GLU A 3 -6.84 -11.59 8.76
N MET A 4 -7.09 -11.43 7.46
CA MET A 4 -6.32 -10.51 6.62
C MET A 4 -6.66 -9.03 6.86
N TYR A 5 -7.75 -8.75 7.60
CA TYR A 5 -8.07 -7.39 8.00
C TYR A 5 -7.25 -6.93 9.23
N ALA A 6 -6.57 -7.82 9.94
CA ALA A 6 -5.78 -7.46 11.11
C ALA A 6 -4.39 -6.87 10.78
N GLU A 7 -3.90 -7.02 9.54
CA GLU A 7 -2.51 -6.65 9.21
C GLU A 7 -2.30 -5.18 8.85
N CYS A 8 -3.35 -4.43 8.48
CA CYS A 8 -3.24 -2.99 8.18
C CYS A 8 -3.93 -2.14 9.26
N GLY A 9 -3.78 -2.51 10.53
CA GLY A 9 -4.48 -1.89 11.66
C GLY A 9 -4.23 -0.38 11.71
N LEU A 10 -2.97 0.04 11.65
CA LEU A 10 -2.58 1.43 11.80
C LEU A 10 -3.05 2.27 10.61
N LEU A 11 -2.92 1.77 9.38
CA LEU A 11 -3.43 2.46 8.19
C LEU A 11 -4.94 2.65 8.23
N ARG A 12 -5.69 1.64 8.71
CA ARG A 12 -7.15 1.73 8.81
C ARG A 12 -7.61 2.67 9.90
N GLU A 13 -6.94 2.67 11.05
CA GLU A 13 -7.21 3.63 12.11
C GLU A 13 -6.95 5.06 11.63
N LEU A 14 -5.84 5.29 10.93
CA LEU A 14 -5.53 6.59 10.33
C LEU A 14 -6.58 7.02 9.30
N ALA A 15 -6.97 6.12 8.39
CA ALA A 15 -7.95 6.41 7.36
C ALA A 15 -9.32 6.71 7.98
N ASP A 16 -9.77 5.92 8.95
CA ASP A 16 -11.03 6.12 9.66
C ASP A 16 -11.06 7.47 10.42
N ALA A 17 -9.96 7.80 11.12
CA ALA A 17 -9.80 9.09 11.79
C ALA A 17 -9.86 10.30 10.83
N ALA A 18 -9.55 10.08 9.54
CA ALA A 18 -9.66 11.07 8.49
C ALA A 18 -11.00 11.00 7.70
N GLY A 19 -11.93 10.14 8.11
CA GLY A 19 -13.22 9.93 7.43
C GLY A 19 -13.12 9.16 6.11
N VAL A 20 -12.01 8.46 5.87
CA VAL A 20 -11.74 7.67 4.67
C VAL A 20 -12.06 6.20 4.93
N ARG A 21 -13.01 5.65 4.17
CA ARG A 21 -13.30 4.21 4.18
C ARG A 21 -12.45 3.48 3.15
N LEU A 22 -11.62 2.56 3.62
CA LEU A 22 -10.82 1.69 2.75
C LEU A 22 -11.66 0.49 2.28
N ASP A 23 -11.88 0.37 0.97
CA ASP A 23 -12.74 -0.66 0.35
C ASP A 23 -12.02 -1.40 -0.81
N ASP A 24 -10.70 -1.54 -0.65
CA ASP A 24 -9.77 -2.17 -1.60
C ASP A 24 -9.91 -1.67 -3.06
N THR A 25 -10.02 -0.35 -3.22
CA THR A 25 -10.20 0.31 -4.53
C THR A 25 -9.08 1.30 -4.83
N VAL A 26 -8.95 1.68 -6.11
CA VAL A 26 -8.08 2.80 -6.52
C VAL A 26 -8.50 4.14 -5.90
N ASP A 27 -9.79 4.30 -5.61
CA ASP A 27 -10.32 5.49 -4.93
C ASP A 27 -9.81 5.55 -3.48
N SER A 28 -9.77 4.41 -2.79
CA SER A 28 -9.15 4.31 -1.47
C SER A 28 -7.66 4.67 -1.48
N LEU A 29 -6.90 4.24 -2.51
CA LEU A 29 -5.50 4.66 -2.67
C LEU A 29 -5.38 6.17 -2.91
N THR A 30 -6.27 6.74 -3.72
CA THR A 30 -6.30 8.18 -4.00
C THR A 30 -6.63 8.98 -2.74
N ALA A 31 -7.56 8.50 -1.92
CA ALA A 31 -7.91 9.12 -0.65
C ALA A 31 -6.75 9.06 0.35
N LEU A 32 -6.02 7.93 0.41
CA LEU A 32 -4.79 7.82 1.21
C LEU A 32 -3.75 8.88 0.78
N ASP A 33 -3.52 9.05 -0.53
CA ASP A 33 -2.61 10.06 -1.07
C ASP A 33 -2.97 11.51 -0.69
N GLN A 34 -4.20 11.79 -0.25
CA GLN A 34 -4.64 13.12 0.20
C GLN A 34 -4.58 13.33 1.72
N LEU A 35 -4.19 12.32 2.50
CA LEU A 35 -4.13 12.45 3.95
C LEU A 35 -3.07 13.46 4.39
N LEU A 36 -3.40 14.25 5.42
CA LEU A 36 -2.45 15.16 6.04
C LEU A 36 -1.38 14.34 6.80
N PRO A 37 -0.08 14.54 6.51
CA PRO A 37 0.98 13.64 6.94
C PRO A 37 1.46 13.84 8.38
N ARG A 38 0.53 13.93 9.34
CA ARG A 38 0.82 14.17 10.76
C ARG A 38 1.60 13.03 11.42
N TRP A 39 1.55 11.83 10.87
CA TRP A 39 2.32 10.69 11.37
C TRP A 39 3.83 10.88 11.18
N ARG A 40 4.28 11.75 10.27
CA ARG A 40 5.71 11.95 9.98
C ARG A 40 6.49 12.60 11.13
N ASP A 41 5.79 13.22 12.07
CA ASP A 41 6.40 13.75 13.30
C ASP A 41 6.93 12.62 14.20
N ASP A 42 6.48 11.38 13.99
CA ASP A 42 6.98 10.18 14.66
C ASP A 42 7.56 9.16 13.64
N PRO A 43 8.90 9.00 13.58
CA PRO A 43 9.55 8.09 12.65
C PRO A 43 9.12 6.63 12.80
N GLN A 44 8.78 6.18 14.00
CA GLN A 44 8.35 4.80 14.26
C GLN A 44 6.95 4.57 13.70
N VAL A 45 6.03 5.53 13.91
CA VAL A 45 4.69 5.48 13.31
C VAL A 45 4.79 5.54 11.79
N SER A 46 5.63 6.41 11.24
CA SER A 46 5.87 6.50 9.79
C SER A 46 6.35 5.19 9.19
N GLN A 47 7.28 4.49 9.86
CA GLN A 47 7.78 3.19 9.40
C GLN A 47 6.67 2.12 9.36
N TRP A 48 5.88 2.01 10.43
CA TRP A 48 4.81 1.02 10.52
C TRP A 48 3.70 1.33 9.51
N LEU A 49 3.33 2.60 9.39
CA LEU A 49 2.32 3.05 8.43
C LEU A 49 2.77 2.79 6.99
N GLY A 50 4.05 3.01 6.68
CA GLY A 50 4.60 2.71 5.37
C GLY A 50 4.50 1.22 5.01
N THR A 51 4.67 0.35 5.99
CA THR A 51 4.50 -1.10 5.81
C THR A 51 3.05 -1.43 5.51
N ASP A 52 2.10 -0.92 6.31
CA ASP A 52 0.66 -1.12 6.08
C ASP A 52 0.21 -0.57 4.72
N ALA A 53 0.67 0.64 4.35
CA ALA A 53 0.35 1.29 3.08
C ALA A 53 0.83 0.45 1.88
N GLY A 54 2.04 -0.10 1.97
CA GLY A 54 2.58 -1.02 0.98
C GLY A 54 1.77 -2.30 0.83
N LEU A 55 1.45 -2.96 1.94
CA LEU A 55 0.63 -4.18 1.95
C LEU A 55 -0.78 -3.93 1.40
N TYR A 56 -1.37 -2.78 1.73
CA TYR A 56 -2.66 -2.36 1.21
C TYR A 56 -2.60 -2.12 -0.31
N LEU A 57 -1.60 -1.39 -0.80
CA LEU A 57 -1.36 -1.20 -2.24
C LEU A 57 -1.27 -2.54 -2.98
N GLY A 58 -0.47 -3.47 -2.47
CA GLY A 58 -0.35 -4.80 -3.05
C GLY A 58 -1.67 -5.58 -3.04
N THR A 59 -2.49 -5.43 -2.01
CA THR A 59 -3.84 -6.04 -1.95
C THR A 59 -4.76 -5.48 -3.04
N VAL A 60 -4.75 -4.16 -3.25
CA VAL A 60 -5.54 -3.52 -4.32
C VAL A 60 -5.07 -4.00 -5.70
N ILE A 61 -3.75 -4.03 -5.95
CA ILE A 61 -3.18 -4.55 -7.20
C ILE A 61 -3.61 -6.00 -7.43
N ARG A 62 -3.41 -6.89 -6.44
CA ARG A 62 -3.77 -8.31 -6.56
C ARG A 62 -5.25 -8.54 -6.86
N ARG A 63 -6.14 -7.71 -6.31
CA ARG A 63 -7.60 -7.83 -6.50
C ARG A 63 -8.09 -7.26 -7.82
N ARG A 64 -7.41 -6.25 -8.36
CA ARG A 64 -7.91 -5.45 -9.50
C ARG A 64 -7.14 -5.66 -10.80
N ILE A 65 -5.88 -6.06 -10.74
CA ILE A 65 -5.02 -6.28 -11.91
C ILE A 65 -4.83 -7.80 -12.09
N PRO A 66 -5.50 -8.42 -13.09
CA PRO A 66 -5.40 -9.85 -13.35
C PRO A 66 -3.95 -10.30 -13.58
N GLY A 67 -3.62 -11.50 -13.11
CA GLY A 67 -2.27 -12.06 -13.26
C GLY A 67 -1.24 -11.54 -12.24
N SER A 68 -1.54 -10.49 -11.49
CA SER A 68 -0.67 -10.04 -10.38
C SER A 68 -0.65 -11.09 -9.26
N THR A 69 0.51 -11.39 -8.67
CA THR A 69 0.65 -12.37 -7.58
C THR A 69 1.64 -11.92 -6.51
N TRP A 70 1.42 -12.37 -5.28
CA TRP A 70 2.40 -12.23 -4.20
C TRP A 70 3.58 -13.18 -4.39
N ARG A 71 4.78 -12.72 -4.07
CA ARG A 71 6.01 -13.51 -3.96
C ARG A 71 6.78 -13.07 -2.73
N LEU A 72 7.40 -14.00 -2.02
CA LEU A 72 8.32 -13.68 -0.94
C LEU A 72 9.74 -13.63 -1.51
N ALA A 73 10.45 -12.52 -1.28
CA ALA A 73 11.85 -12.38 -1.63
C ALA A 73 12.74 -13.26 -0.71
N PRO A 74 13.99 -13.57 -1.11
CA PRO A 74 14.90 -14.39 -0.31
C PRO A 74 15.19 -13.83 1.09
N ASP A 75 15.06 -12.52 1.26
CA ASP A 75 15.23 -11.79 2.51
C ASP A 75 13.92 -11.62 3.31
N GLY A 76 12.82 -12.22 2.84
CA GLY A 76 11.54 -12.23 3.53
C GLY A 76 10.62 -11.04 3.22
N ARG A 77 10.99 -10.14 2.30
CA ARG A 77 10.12 -9.02 1.92
C ARG A 77 9.01 -9.46 0.96
N PRO A 78 7.78 -8.91 1.08
CA PRO A 78 6.69 -9.21 0.18
C PRO A 78 6.82 -8.40 -1.13
N LEU A 79 6.82 -9.10 -2.25
CA LEU A 79 6.85 -8.54 -3.59
C LEU A 79 5.50 -8.78 -4.30
N MET A 80 5.07 -7.80 -5.08
CA MET A 80 3.96 -7.96 -6.03
C MET A 80 4.53 -8.16 -7.43
N VAL A 81 4.30 -9.34 -8.00
CA VAL A 81 4.73 -9.70 -9.36
C VAL A 81 3.56 -9.49 -10.31
N LEU A 82 3.72 -8.63 -11.32
CA LEU A 82 2.70 -8.36 -12.33
C LEU A 82 2.66 -9.46 -13.39
N ALA A 83 1.62 -9.47 -14.24
CA ALA A 83 1.49 -10.44 -15.34
C ALA A 83 2.67 -10.38 -16.33
N THR A 84 3.29 -9.21 -16.48
CA THR A 84 4.50 -8.98 -17.28
C THR A 84 5.76 -9.61 -16.68
N GLY A 85 5.70 -10.08 -15.44
CA GLY A 85 6.86 -10.52 -14.66
C GLY A 85 7.60 -9.40 -13.94
N PHE A 86 7.15 -8.14 -14.07
CA PHE A 86 7.74 -7.02 -13.33
C PHE A 86 7.43 -7.14 -11.84
N GLU A 87 8.42 -6.85 -10.99
CA GLU A 87 8.33 -7.03 -9.55
C GLU A 87 8.33 -5.70 -8.82
N LEU A 88 7.35 -5.51 -7.94
CA LEU A 88 7.19 -4.32 -7.11
C LEU A 88 7.50 -4.67 -5.66
N ASP A 89 8.47 -3.98 -5.06
CA ASP A 89 8.66 -3.99 -3.60
C ASP A 89 7.64 -3.03 -2.97
N VAL A 90 6.48 -3.58 -2.62
CA VAL A 90 5.36 -2.78 -2.11
C VAL A 90 5.68 -2.15 -0.75
N THR A 91 6.51 -2.79 0.07
CA THR A 91 6.95 -2.24 1.36
C THR A 91 7.87 -1.04 1.18
N ALA A 92 8.78 -1.07 0.20
CA ALA A 92 9.63 0.08 -0.13
C ALA A 92 8.80 1.24 -0.70
N LEU A 93 7.82 0.94 -1.56
CA LEU A 93 6.90 1.95 -2.11
C LEU A 93 6.05 2.60 -1.02
N GLY A 94 5.51 1.80 -0.10
CA GLY A 94 4.75 2.29 1.04
C GLY A 94 5.60 3.11 2.01
N ALA A 95 6.85 2.72 2.27
CA ALA A 95 7.80 3.51 3.06
C ALA A 95 8.06 4.88 2.43
N GLY A 96 8.36 4.93 1.14
CA GLY A 96 8.55 6.20 0.40
C GLY A 96 7.31 7.10 0.48
N TRP A 97 6.11 6.53 0.35
CA TRP A 97 4.86 7.26 0.54
C TRP A 97 4.70 7.80 1.97
N ALA A 98 4.95 6.99 2.99
CA ALA A 98 4.78 7.41 4.37
C ALA A 98 5.77 8.53 4.74
N GLU A 99 7.03 8.42 4.32
CA GLU A 99 8.09 9.37 4.65
C GLU A 99 8.04 10.65 3.79
N GLN A 100 7.78 10.52 2.49
CA GLN A 100 7.97 11.60 1.51
C GLN A 100 6.67 11.97 0.78
N GLY A 101 5.65 11.13 0.84
CA GLY A 101 4.43 11.27 0.03
C GLY A 101 4.63 10.88 -1.42
N SER A 102 5.76 10.22 -1.74
CA SER A 102 6.12 9.86 -3.11
C SER A 102 6.85 8.50 -3.20
N PRO A 103 6.58 7.70 -4.24
CA PRO A 103 5.53 7.90 -5.23
C PRO A 103 4.13 7.77 -4.60
N GLN A 104 3.14 8.44 -5.18
CA GLN A 104 1.74 8.30 -4.77
C GLN A 104 1.26 6.85 -4.99
N LEU A 105 0.52 6.29 -4.03
CA LEU A 105 0.05 4.91 -4.09
C LEU A 105 -0.87 4.70 -5.31
N ALA A 106 -1.75 5.66 -5.59
CA ALA A 106 -2.64 5.59 -6.75
C ALA A 106 -1.87 5.68 -8.07
N ALA A 107 -0.75 6.40 -8.11
CA ALA A 107 0.11 6.46 -9.29
C ALA A 107 0.82 5.13 -9.56
N VAL A 108 1.33 4.48 -8.50
CA VAL A 108 1.93 3.14 -8.62
C VAL A 108 0.90 2.11 -9.11
N TYR A 109 -0.32 2.13 -8.55
CA TYR A 109 -1.40 1.26 -9.01
C TYR A 109 -1.71 1.44 -10.51
N ARG A 110 -1.82 2.69 -10.98
CA ARG A 110 -2.07 2.97 -12.41
C ARG A 110 -0.94 2.44 -13.28
N ALA A 111 0.32 2.72 -12.92
CA ALA A 111 1.48 2.23 -13.65
C ALA A 111 1.53 0.69 -13.71
N ALA A 112 1.11 0.00 -12.64
CA ALA A 112 1.03 -1.46 -12.62
C ALA A 112 -0.05 -2.03 -13.55
N GLY A 113 -1.10 -1.27 -13.85
CA GLY A 113 -2.18 -1.68 -14.76
C GLY A 113 -1.93 -1.39 -16.24
N ASP A 114 -0.94 -0.55 -16.56
CA ASP A 114 -0.55 -0.17 -17.92
C ASP A 114 0.44 -1.15 -18.57
N GLY A 115 1.00 -2.10 -17.81
CA GLY A 115 1.97 -3.09 -18.29
C GLY A 115 1.35 -4.43 -18.64
#